data_AF-A0AAE9ABH5-F1
#
_entry.id   AF-A0AAE9ABH5-F1
#
_cell.length_a   1.000
_cell.length_b   1.000
_cell.length_c   1.000
_cell.angle_alpha   90.00
_cell.angle_beta   90.00
_cell.angle_gamma   90.00
#
_symmetry.space_group_name_H-M   'P 1'
#
loop_
_entity.id
_entity.type
_entity.pdbx_description
1 polymer ?
#
loop_
_entity_poly.entity_id
_entity_poly.type
_entity_poly.pdbx_seq_one_letter_code
_entity_poly.pdbx_strand_id
1 'polypeptide(L)'
;MKIEEEILQLMNYVAERTKHATSPMNLAQICRDFDAKFQPCLTLSCINKRLLTNRLKIPKMHKFDMDTKIQMMFALSVPLETGFLKEVKNHTEILELDYQNRILKYEKKSMENFNFSNRWIDIANRLDPEENDEEFIDFLKFLFEKTKNLKAPMDLKALDQGKIRKIKEKIEEIDEFEISKKAEIAFLLSVEISERFLRELRESAEIVEVDAKNRITKYIARDI
;
A
#
# COMPACT_ATOMS: atom_id res chain seq x y z
N MET A 1 24.24 31.27 -7.56
CA MET A 1 24.69 31.31 -6.16
C MET A 1 23.53 31.28 -5.17
N LYS A 2 22.73 32.34 -4.98
CA LYS A 2 21.68 32.39 -3.92
C LYS A 2 20.58 31.32 -4.01
N ILE A 3 20.12 30.96 -5.22
CA ILE A 3 19.03 29.98 -5.41
C ILE A 3 19.45 28.55 -5.08
N GLU A 4 20.68 28.16 -5.43
CA GLU A 4 21.19 26.81 -5.17
C GLU A 4 21.43 26.58 -3.67
N GLU A 5 21.92 27.60 -2.96
CA GLU A 5 22.06 27.59 -1.50
C GLU A 5 20.70 27.46 -0.80
N GLU A 6 19.69 28.20 -1.25
CA GLU A 6 18.32 28.11 -0.72
C GLU A 6 17.69 26.72 -0.97
N ILE A 7 17.91 26.13 -2.16
CA ILE A 7 17.44 24.77 -2.47
C ILE A 7 18.17 23.76 -1.58
N LEU A 8 19.48 23.89 -1.42
CA LEU A 8 20.26 23.00 -0.57
C LEU A 8 19.81 23.09 0.89
N GLN A 9 19.54 24.28 1.39
CA GLN A 9 19.01 24.50 2.74
C GLN A 9 17.64 23.83 2.91
N LEU A 10 16.74 23.98 1.94
CA LEU A 10 15.43 23.31 1.93
C LEU A 10 15.58 21.78 1.95
N MET A 11 16.42 21.21 1.09
CA MET A 11 16.58 19.75 1.02
C MET A 11 17.26 19.17 2.27
N ASN A 12 18.20 19.89 2.89
CA ASN A 12 18.78 19.47 4.18
C ASN A 12 17.72 19.51 5.30
N TYR A 13 16.88 20.54 5.33
CA TYR A 13 15.80 20.62 6.30
C TYR A 13 14.82 19.45 6.16
N VAL A 14 14.46 19.09 4.92
CA VAL A 14 13.63 17.92 4.63
C VAL A 14 14.30 16.64 5.11
N ALA A 15 15.59 16.43 4.83
CA ALA A 15 16.31 15.24 5.27
C ALA A 15 16.21 15.05 6.80
N GLU A 16 16.48 16.10 7.57
CA GLU A 16 16.36 16.07 9.03
C GLU A 16 14.92 15.80 9.50
N ARG A 17 13.93 16.46 8.87
CA ARG A 17 12.53 16.34 9.27
C ARG A 17 11.94 14.96 8.99
N THR A 18 12.47 14.27 7.98
CA THR A 18 11.94 13.00 7.50
C THR A 18 12.62 11.79 8.12
N LYS A 19 13.75 11.95 8.83
CA LYS A 19 14.60 10.89 9.40
C LYS A 19 13.85 9.74 10.12
N HIS A 20 12.76 10.08 10.80
CA HIS A 20 11.94 9.11 11.56
C HIS A 20 10.48 9.07 11.07
N ALA A 21 10.22 9.50 9.83
CA ALA A 21 8.87 9.47 9.28
C ALA A 21 8.38 8.01 9.16
N THR A 22 7.26 7.73 9.81
CA THR A 22 6.56 6.44 9.74
C THR A 22 5.36 6.47 8.78
N SER A 23 5.07 7.63 8.20
CA SER A 23 4.04 7.86 7.19
C SER A 23 4.42 9.02 6.25
N PRO A 24 3.81 9.10 5.05
CA PRO A 24 3.91 10.29 4.21
C PRO A 24 3.53 11.57 4.97
N MET A 25 4.33 12.61 4.77
CA MET A 25 4.19 13.88 5.47
C MET A 25 3.46 14.90 4.60
N ASN A 26 2.76 15.83 5.26
CA ASN A 26 2.09 16.92 4.57
C ASN A 26 3.12 17.96 4.06
N LEU A 27 3.30 18.04 2.74
CA LEU A 27 4.26 18.96 2.11
C LEU A 27 3.99 20.43 2.44
N ALA A 28 2.72 20.83 2.54
CA ALA A 28 2.37 22.21 2.89
C ALA A 28 2.78 22.53 4.33
N GLN A 29 2.66 21.55 5.25
CA GLN A 29 3.15 21.71 6.62
C GLN A 29 4.69 21.81 6.66
N ILE A 30 5.40 20.97 5.90
CA ILE A 30 6.86 21.06 5.79
C ILE A 30 7.28 22.45 5.30
N CYS A 31 6.58 23.00 4.29
CA CYS A 31 6.88 24.33 3.77
C CYS A 31 6.62 25.43 4.80
N ARG A 32 5.52 25.35 5.56
CA ARG A 32 5.21 26.30 6.64
C ARG A 32 6.25 26.25 7.76
N ASP A 33 6.62 25.05 8.21
CA ASP A 33 7.63 24.87 9.26
C ASP A 33 9.00 25.39 8.79
N PHE A 34 9.35 25.18 7.51
CA PHE A 34 10.57 25.72 6.92
C PHE A 34 10.56 27.25 6.87
N ASP A 35 9.47 27.85 6.40
CA ASP A 35 9.30 29.31 6.31
C ASP A 35 9.38 29.97 7.69
N ALA A 36 8.71 29.40 8.69
CA ALA A 36 8.76 29.86 10.07
C ALA A 36 10.18 29.79 10.67
N LYS A 37 10.95 28.76 10.31
CA LYS A 37 12.29 28.53 10.87
C LYS A 37 13.38 29.37 10.21
N PHE A 38 13.34 29.53 8.89
CA PHE A 38 14.43 30.15 8.13
C PHE A 38 14.07 31.53 7.55
N GLN A 39 12.79 31.90 7.54
CA GLN A 39 12.28 33.17 7.01
C GLN A 39 12.92 33.56 5.67
N PRO A 40 12.90 32.66 4.67
CA PRO A 40 13.49 32.95 3.38
C PRO A 40 12.78 34.13 2.71
N CYS A 41 13.46 34.86 1.84
CA CYS A 41 12.84 35.90 1.00
C CYS A 41 11.99 35.29 -0.13
N LEU A 42 11.15 34.30 0.18
CA LEU A 42 10.34 33.53 -0.76
C LEU A 42 8.92 33.42 -0.23
N THR A 43 7.94 33.40 -1.12
CA THR A 43 6.57 33.06 -0.72
C THR A 43 6.45 31.56 -0.45
N LEU A 44 5.50 31.16 0.40
CA LEU A 44 5.17 29.74 0.63
C LEU A 44 4.90 28.98 -0.68
N SER A 45 4.28 29.63 -1.66
CA SER A 45 4.07 29.06 -3.00
C SER A 45 5.38 28.76 -3.71
N CYS A 46 6.35 29.67 -3.65
CA CYS A 46 7.69 29.45 -4.21
C CYS A 46 8.43 28.31 -3.50
N ILE A 47 8.34 28.22 -2.17
CA ILE A 47 8.94 27.13 -1.38
C ILE A 47 8.32 25.79 -1.80
N ASN A 48 6.99 25.72 -1.87
CA ASN A 48 6.26 24.51 -2.26
C ASN A 48 6.61 24.08 -3.69
N LYS A 49 6.66 25.01 -4.65
CA LYS A 49 7.07 24.73 -6.03
C LYS A 49 8.49 24.17 -6.09
N ARG A 50 9.41 24.74 -5.30
CA ARG A 50 10.80 24.25 -5.21
C ARG A 50 10.88 22.86 -4.59
N LEU A 51 10.10 22.58 -3.54
CA LEU A 51 10.03 21.26 -2.92
C LEU A 51 9.49 20.21 -3.91
N LEU A 52 8.37 20.50 -4.58
CA LEU A 52 7.77 19.60 -5.57
C LEU A 52 8.71 19.30 -6.74
N THR A 53 9.49 20.29 -7.19
CA THR A 53 10.46 20.11 -8.27
C THR A 53 11.69 19.32 -7.83
N ASN A 54 12.24 19.62 -6.64
CA ASN A 54 13.50 19.05 -6.21
C ASN A 54 13.35 17.70 -5.50
N ARG A 55 12.16 17.35 -4.99
CA ARG A 55 11.91 16.01 -4.43
C ARG A 55 12.12 14.90 -5.47
N LEU A 56 11.84 15.18 -6.75
CA LEU A 56 12.07 14.23 -7.85
C LEU A 56 13.57 14.00 -8.13
N LYS A 57 14.44 14.90 -7.66
CA LYS A 57 15.89 14.81 -7.87
C LYS A 57 16.60 14.10 -6.72
N ILE A 58 15.90 13.74 -5.64
CA ILE A 58 16.48 13.07 -4.45
C ILE A 58 17.36 11.86 -4.81
N PRO A 59 16.96 10.94 -5.71
CA PRO A 59 17.81 9.81 -6.11
C PRO A 59 19.22 10.22 -6.54
N LYS A 60 19.33 11.37 -7.22
CA LYS A 60 20.56 11.90 -7.82
C LYS A 60 21.36 12.81 -6.88
N MET A 61 20.87 13.08 -5.67
CA MET A 61 21.56 13.96 -4.70
C MET A 61 22.67 13.20 -3.97
N HIS A 62 23.91 13.28 -4.47
CA HIS A 62 25.08 12.59 -3.88
C HIS A 62 25.42 12.97 -2.43
N LYS A 63 24.90 14.11 -1.95
CA LYS A 63 25.09 14.55 -0.56
C LYS A 63 24.40 13.64 0.47
N PHE A 64 23.31 12.98 0.08
CA PHE A 64 22.54 12.12 0.95
C PHE A 64 22.93 10.65 0.72
N ASP A 65 23.07 9.90 1.80
CA ASP A 65 23.23 8.45 1.71
C ASP A 65 21.92 7.77 1.25
N MET A 66 22.00 6.47 0.99
CA MET A 66 20.87 5.69 0.47
C MET A 66 19.68 5.70 1.42
N ASP A 67 19.93 5.51 2.71
CA ASP A 67 18.88 5.44 3.74
C ASP A 67 18.14 6.78 3.85
N THR A 68 18.88 7.89 3.86
CA THR A 68 18.32 9.25 3.89
C THR A 68 17.50 9.52 2.64
N LYS A 69 17.98 9.16 1.45
CA LYS A 69 17.23 9.32 0.19
C LYS A 69 15.91 8.58 0.23
N ILE A 70 15.94 7.30 0.63
CA ILE A 70 14.76 6.44 0.73
C ILE A 70 13.75 7.04 1.72
N GLN A 71 14.23 7.48 2.87
CA GLN A 71 13.41 8.08 3.91
C GLN A 71 12.73 9.38 3.44
N MET A 72 13.47 10.24 2.76
CA MET A 72 12.91 11.46 2.15
C MET A 72 11.89 11.12 1.06
N MET A 73 12.16 10.12 0.21
CA MET A 73 11.25 9.71 -0.87
C MET A 73 9.95 9.10 -0.32
N PHE A 74 10.04 8.30 0.74
CA PHE A 74 8.88 7.77 1.46
C PHE A 74 8.03 8.91 2.04
N ALA A 75 8.65 9.77 2.85
CA ALA A 75 7.96 10.87 3.50
C ALA A 75 7.34 11.86 2.51
N LEU A 76 7.98 12.08 1.37
CA LEU A 76 7.49 12.99 0.33
C LEU A 76 6.67 12.30 -0.76
N SER A 77 6.37 11.00 -0.65
CA SER A 77 5.61 10.23 -1.66
C SER A 77 6.17 10.41 -3.08
N VAL A 78 7.48 10.22 -3.22
CA VAL A 78 8.19 10.32 -4.50
C VAL A 78 8.21 8.95 -5.18
N PRO A 79 7.76 8.84 -6.44
CA PRO A 79 7.91 7.63 -7.24
C PRO A 79 9.38 7.20 -7.39
N LEU A 80 9.66 5.91 -7.28
CA LEU A 80 10.95 5.34 -7.63
C LEU A 80 11.07 5.20 -9.15
N GLU A 81 12.02 5.91 -9.74
CA GLU A 81 12.43 5.68 -11.13
C GLU A 81 13.11 4.29 -11.26
N THR A 82 12.96 3.65 -12.43
CA THR A 82 13.42 2.27 -12.68
C THR A 82 14.89 2.00 -12.36
N GLY A 83 15.77 2.99 -12.58
CA GLY A 83 17.19 2.89 -12.24
C GLY A 83 17.44 2.84 -10.72
N PHE A 84 16.88 3.81 -10.00
CA PHE A 84 17.03 3.88 -8.54
C PHE A 84 16.29 2.74 -7.82
N LEU A 85 15.18 2.26 -8.38
CA LEU A 85 14.48 1.08 -7.87
C LEU A 85 15.37 -0.17 -7.79
N LYS A 86 16.21 -0.41 -8.79
CA LYS A 86 17.17 -1.53 -8.77
C LYS A 86 18.18 -1.38 -7.64
N GLU A 87 18.67 -0.17 -7.42
CA GLU A 87 19.58 0.14 -6.31
C GLU A 87 18.90 -0.12 -4.95
N VAL A 88 17.67 0.36 -4.76
CA VAL A 88 16.90 0.14 -3.52
C VAL A 88 16.68 -1.34 -3.26
N LYS A 89 16.28 -2.12 -4.28
CA LYS A 89 16.06 -3.57 -4.19
C LYS A 89 17.31 -4.33 -3.71
N ASN A 90 18.51 -3.86 -4.05
CA ASN A 90 19.75 -4.49 -3.60
C ASN A 90 20.12 -4.16 -2.14
N HIS A 91 19.53 -3.11 -1.56
CA HIS A 91 19.83 -2.62 -0.20
C HIS A 91 18.73 -2.93 0.82
N THR A 92 17.70 -3.69 0.42
CA THR A 92 16.47 -3.90 1.20
C THR A 92 16.12 -5.38 1.26
N GLU A 93 15.50 -5.78 2.37
CA GLU A 93 14.89 -7.09 2.52
C GLU A 93 13.42 -7.04 2.14
N ILE A 94 12.74 -5.94 2.48
CA ILE A 94 11.34 -5.71 2.12
C ILE A 94 11.18 -4.34 1.48
N LEU A 95 10.74 -4.33 0.23
CA LEU A 95 10.31 -3.12 -0.48
C LEU A 95 8.91 -3.34 -1.03
N GLU A 96 7.94 -2.62 -0.48
CA GLU A 96 6.58 -2.57 -1.02
C GLU A 96 6.34 -1.20 -1.63
N LEU A 97 5.79 -1.19 -2.83
CA LEU A 97 5.46 0.01 -3.59
C LEU A 97 3.97 0.05 -3.88
N ASP A 98 3.42 1.25 -4.06
CA ASP A 98 2.09 1.39 -4.66
C ASP A 98 2.15 1.34 -6.19
N TYR A 99 0.98 1.45 -6.82
CA TYR A 99 0.83 1.43 -8.28
C TYR A 99 1.57 2.59 -9.00
N GLN A 100 1.92 3.66 -8.28
CA GLN A 100 2.71 4.77 -8.80
C GLN A 100 4.21 4.61 -8.51
N ASN A 101 4.66 3.42 -8.11
CA ASN A 101 6.03 3.11 -7.68
C ASN A 101 6.50 3.95 -6.47
N ARG A 102 5.60 4.44 -5.62
CA ARG A 102 5.96 5.17 -4.39
C ARG A 102 6.13 4.17 -3.25
N ILE A 103 7.09 4.43 -2.36
CA ILE A 103 7.38 3.53 -1.24
C ILE A 103 6.20 3.49 -0.28
N LEU A 104 5.70 2.28 -0.04
CA LEU A 104 4.74 1.97 1.03
C LEU A 104 5.46 1.39 2.25
N LYS A 105 6.45 0.53 2.00
CA LYS A 105 7.25 -0.14 3.03
C LYS A 105 8.69 -0.26 2.57
N TYR A 106 9.61 0.01 3.48
CA TYR A 106 11.04 -0.22 3.30
C TYR A 106 11.59 -0.81 4.60
N GLU A 107 12.14 -2.02 4.52
CA GLU A 107 12.94 -2.61 5.60
C GLU A 107 14.31 -2.93 5.04
N LYS A 108 15.33 -2.33 5.68
CA LYS A 108 16.72 -2.59 5.36
C LYS A 108 17.02 -4.04 5.66
N LYS A 109 17.88 -4.65 4.86
CA LYS A 109 18.36 -6.00 5.11
C LYS A 109 19.15 -6.02 6.44
N SER A 110 18.49 -6.36 7.53
CA SER A 110 19.11 -6.71 8.80
C SER A 110 19.31 -8.21 8.82
N MET A 111 20.48 -8.68 9.29
CA MET A 111 20.58 -10.06 9.72
C MET A 111 19.71 -10.20 10.96
N GLU A 112 18.43 -10.55 10.79
CA GLU A 112 17.53 -11.27 11.71
C GLU A 112 16.05 -10.97 11.37
N ASN A 113 15.32 -12.05 11.07
CA ASN A 113 13.91 -12.08 10.68
C ASN A 113 12.97 -11.53 11.77
N PHE A 114 11.94 -10.78 11.40
CA PHE A 114 10.75 -10.57 12.25
C PHE A 114 9.42 -10.72 11.49
N ASN A 115 8.48 -11.44 12.12
CA ASN A 115 7.22 -11.95 11.60
C ASN A 115 6.11 -10.86 11.57
N PHE A 116 5.33 -10.73 10.47
CA PHE A 116 4.30 -9.69 10.27
C PHE A 116 2.90 -10.23 9.94
N SER A 117 2.14 -10.72 10.93
CA SER A 117 0.81 -11.28 10.62
C SER A 117 -0.29 -10.26 10.27
N ASN A 118 -0.20 -8.97 10.65
CA ASN A 118 -1.37 -8.06 10.59
C ASN A 118 -1.17 -6.68 9.92
N ARG A 119 0.01 -6.33 9.36
CA ARG A 119 0.26 -4.97 8.80
C ARG A 119 -0.33 -4.71 7.41
N TRP A 120 -0.64 -5.75 6.66
CA TRP A 120 -1.16 -5.62 5.29
C TRP A 120 -2.63 -5.17 5.28
N ILE A 121 -3.33 -5.32 6.40
CA ILE A 121 -4.70 -4.86 6.64
C ILE A 121 -4.77 -3.32 6.60
N ASP A 122 -3.81 -2.63 7.22
CA ASP A 122 -3.72 -1.17 7.18
C ASP A 122 -3.54 -0.66 5.74
N ILE A 123 -2.85 -1.43 4.89
CA ILE A 123 -2.67 -1.12 3.46
C ILE A 123 -3.98 -1.34 2.71
N ALA A 124 -4.65 -2.47 2.94
CA ALA A 124 -5.96 -2.75 2.36
C ALA A 124 -6.97 -1.65 2.70
N ASN A 125 -6.90 -1.08 3.91
CA ASN A 125 -7.74 0.05 4.34
C ASN A 125 -7.42 1.39 3.67
N ARG A 126 -6.27 1.53 3.02
CA ARG A 126 -5.88 2.76 2.31
C ARG A 126 -6.14 2.74 0.81
N LEU A 127 -6.36 1.56 0.23
CA LEU A 127 -6.75 1.41 -1.19
C LEU A 127 -8.22 1.77 -1.33
N ASP A 128 -8.57 2.77 -2.13
CA ASP A 128 -9.97 3.11 -2.36
C ASP A 128 -10.51 2.28 -3.52
N PRO A 129 -11.43 1.33 -3.31
CA PRO A 129 -12.02 0.57 -4.40
C PRO A 129 -13.13 1.35 -5.10
N GLU A 130 -13.45 2.60 -4.70
CA GLU A 130 -14.66 3.33 -5.12
C GLU A 130 -14.60 4.05 -6.48
N GLU A 131 -13.47 4.18 -7.18
CA GLU A 131 -13.47 4.97 -8.43
C GLU A 131 -13.98 4.20 -9.68
N ASN A 132 -13.75 2.89 -9.81
CA ASN A 132 -14.25 2.05 -10.93
C ASN A 132 -14.11 0.53 -10.68
N ASP A 133 -14.62 -0.31 -11.60
CA ASP A 133 -14.55 -1.78 -11.50
C ASP A 133 -13.12 -2.34 -11.65
N GLU A 134 -12.27 -1.68 -12.44
CA GLU A 134 -10.86 -2.08 -12.65
C GLU A 134 -10.04 -1.97 -11.35
N GLU A 135 -10.22 -0.88 -10.61
CA GLU A 135 -9.62 -0.67 -9.29
C GLU A 135 -10.13 -1.65 -8.23
N PHE A 136 -11.41 -2.02 -8.31
CA PHE A 136 -11.96 -3.05 -7.44
C PHE A 136 -11.35 -4.44 -7.73
N ILE A 137 -11.17 -4.80 -9.00
CA ILE A 137 -10.48 -6.02 -9.41
C ILE A 137 -9.04 -6.02 -8.90
N ASP A 138 -8.33 -4.90 -9.05
CA ASP A 138 -6.94 -4.79 -8.59
C ASP A 138 -6.82 -4.85 -7.06
N PHE A 139 -7.78 -4.29 -6.33
CA PHE A 139 -7.89 -4.46 -4.88
C PHE A 139 -8.09 -5.94 -4.51
N LEU A 140 -8.94 -6.68 -5.22
CA LEU A 140 -9.12 -8.12 -4.98
C LEU A 140 -7.85 -8.93 -5.29
N LYS A 141 -7.13 -8.62 -6.39
CA LYS A 141 -5.82 -9.24 -6.69
C LYS A 141 -4.82 -9.03 -5.55
N PHE A 142 -4.78 -7.81 -5.00
CA PHE A 142 -3.94 -7.50 -3.85
C PHE A 142 -4.31 -8.37 -2.63
N LEU A 143 -5.60 -8.51 -2.33
CA LEU A 143 -6.06 -9.39 -1.24
C LEU A 143 -5.60 -10.83 -1.48
N PHE A 144 -5.84 -11.40 -2.67
CA PHE A 144 -5.41 -12.76 -3.01
C PHE A 144 -3.94 -13.00 -2.72
N GLU A 145 -3.06 -12.10 -3.18
CA GLU A 145 -1.63 -12.24 -3.00
C GLU A 145 -1.21 -12.22 -1.52
N LYS A 146 -1.88 -11.40 -0.70
CA LYS A 146 -1.58 -11.30 0.73
C LYS A 146 -2.21 -12.42 1.55
N THR A 147 -3.31 -13.00 1.08
CA THR A 147 -4.05 -14.02 1.82
C THR A 147 -3.77 -15.46 1.40
N LYS A 148 -3.05 -15.70 0.29
CA LYS A 148 -2.75 -17.04 -0.27
C LYS A 148 -2.15 -18.06 0.70
N ASN A 149 -1.52 -17.60 1.78
CA ASN A 149 -0.89 -18.46 2.79
C ASN A 149 -1.62 -18.48 4.13
N LEU A 150 -2.76 -17.78 4.24
CA LEU A 150 -3.55 -17.74 5.46
C LEU A 150 -4.33 -19.05 5.58
N LYS A 151 -4.19 -19.71 6.73
CA LYS A 151 -4.88 -20.97 7.04
C LYS A 151 -6.16 -20.77 7.87
N ALA A 152 -6.53 -19.52 8.15
CA ALA A 152 -7.66 -19.17 8.98
C ALA A 152 -8.37 -17.93 8.43
N PRO A 153 -9.71 -17.82 8.64
CA PRO A 153 -10.44 -16.59 8.40
C PRO A 153 -9.83 -15.43 9.18
N MET A 154 -9.83 -14.28 8.55
CA MET A 154 -9.28 -13.05 9.08
C MET A 154 -10.27 -12.34 9.98
N ASP A 155 -9.75 -11.56 10.93
CA ASP A 155 -10.61 -10.64 11.68
C ASP A 155 -11.12 -9.54 10.75
N LEU A 156 -12.37 -9.70 10.31
CA LEU A 156 -13.09 -8.72 9.49
C LEU A 156 -13.08 -7.31 10.06
N LYS A 157 -13.00 -7.13 11.39
CA LYS A 157 -12.95 -5.78 12.00
C LYS A 157 -11.72 -4.99 11.57
N ALA A 158 -10.74 -5.68 11.01
CA ALA A 158 -9.51 -5.10 10.57
C ALA A 158 -9.69 -4.40 9.19
N LEU A 159 -10.64 -4.82 8.34
CA LEU A 159 -10.95 -4.16 7.07
C LEU A 159 -12.08 -3.12 7.25
N ASP A 160 -12.01 -1.99 6.53
CA ASP A 160 -13.05 -0.96 6.57
C ASP A 160 -14.42 -1.52 6.15
N GLN A 161 -15.49 -1.10 6.85
CA GLN A 161 -16.84 -1.63 6.63
C GLN A 161 -17.39 -1.33 5.24
N GLY A 162 -17.02 -0.20 4.62
CA GLY A 162 -17.40 0.12 3.24
C GLY A 162 -16.82 -0.89 2.25
N LYS A 163 -15.59 -1.35 2.49
CA LYS A 163 -14.91 -2.36 1.66
C LYS A 163 -15.55 -3.72 1.82
N ILE A 164 -15.84 -4.11 3.06
CA ILE A 164 -16.55 -5.38 3.32
C ILE A 164 -17.90 -5.38 2.60
N ARG A 165 -18.66 -4.28 2.70
CA ARG A 165 -19.94 -4.14 2.00
C ARG A 165 -19.77 -4.29 0.50
N LYS A 166 -18.78 -3.61 -0.09
CA LYS A 166 -18.54 -3.65 -1.54
C LYS A 166 -18.09 -5.03 -2.03
N ILE A 167 -17.22 -5.71 -1.27
CA ILE A 167 -16.84 -7.10 -1.55
C ILE A 167 -18.09 -7.97 -1.52
N LYS A 168 -18.93 -7.84 -0.50
CA LYS A 168 -20.19 -8.60 -0.40
C LYS A 168 -21.11 -8.36 -1.60
N GLU A 169 -21.19 -7.14 -2.10
CA GLU A 169 -22.04 -6.77 -3.24
C GLU A 169 -21.52 -7.33 -4.58
N LYS A 170 -20.20 -7.40 -4.77
CA LYS A 170 -19.61 -7.63 -6.11
C LYS A 170 -18.84 -8.94 -6.29
N ILE A 171 -18.40 -9.60 -5.21
CA ILE A 171 -17.48 -10.75 -5.32
C ILE A 171 -18.07 -11.93 -6.09
N GLU A 172 -19.39 -12.10 -6.06
CA GLU A 172 -20.07 -13.19 -6.77
C GLU A 172 -20.16 -12.91 -8.28
N GLU A 173 -20.29 -11.64 -8.66
CA GLU A 173 -20.59 -11.18 -10.02
C GLU A 173 -19.33 -10.92 -10.89
N ILE A 174 -18.14 -10.96 -10.30
CA ILE A 174 -16.89 -10.57 -10.99
C ILE A 174 -16.35 -11.67 -11.92
N ASP A 175 -16.28 -11.45 -13.23
CA ASP A 175 -15.94 -12.53 -14.19
C ASP A 175 -14.43 -12.80 -14.29
N GLU A 176 -13.59 -11.87 -13.82
CA GLU A 176 -12.13 -11.94 -13.89
C GLU A 176 -11.51 -13.01 -12.99
N PHE A 177 -12.28 -13.53 -12.02
CA PHE A 177 -11.81 -14.52 -11.07
C PHE A 177 -12.57 -15.83 -11.23
N GLU A 178 -11.83 -16.94 -11.22
CA GLU A 178 -12.42 -18.27 -11.10
C GLU A 178 -13.24 -18.40 -9.82
N ILE A 179 -14.24 -19.28 -9.85
CA ILE A 179 -15.15 -19.49 -8.71
C ILE A 179 -14.41 -19.92 -7.43
N SER A 180 -13.33 -20.68 -7.56
CA SER A 180 -12.46 -21.12 -6.46
C SER A 180 -11.79 -19.93 -5.76
N LYS A 181 -11.37 -18.94 -6.54
CA LYS A 181 -10.76 -17.71 -6.05
C LYS A 181 -11.79 -16.85 -5.32
N LYS A 182 -12.98 -16.67 -5.90
CA LYS A 182 -14.10 -15.99 -5.21
C LYS A 182 -14.44 -16.64 -3.86
N ALA A 183 -14.47 -17.98 -3.82
CA ALA A 183 -14.71 -18.76 -2.60
C ALA A 183 -13.62 -18.55 -1.54
N GLU A 184 -12.34 -18.51 -1.96
CA GLU A 184 -11.20 -18.27 -1.08
C GLU A 184 -11.32 -16.91 -0.38
N ILE A 185 -11.63 -15.84 -1.12
CA ILE A 185 -11.86 -14.51 -0.53
C ILE A 185 -13.06 -14.53 0.41
N ALA A 186 -14.17 -15.14 -0.02
CA ALA A 186 -15.38 -15.16 0.80
C ALA A 186 -15.16 -15.89 2.14
N PHE A 187 -14.41 -16.98 2.12
CA PHE A 187 -13.96 -17.72 3.30
C PHE A 187 -13.04 -16.88 4.19
N LEU A 188 -11.97 -16.33 3.61
CA LEU A 188 -10.96 -15.57 4.34
C LEU A 188 -11.55 -14.33 5.00
N LEU A 189 -12.44 -13.63 4.31
CA LEU A 189 -13.11 -12.46 4.83
C LEU A 189 -14.41 -12.81 5.55
N SER A 190 -14.77 -14.08 5.78
CA SER A 190 -15.99 -14.46 6.49
C SER A 190 -17.24 -13.67 6.04
N VAL A 191 -17.37 -13.43 4.73
CA VAL A 191 -18.53 -12.72 4.16
C VAL A 191 -19.68 -13.70 3.95
N GLU A 192 -20.90 -13.22 4.13
CA GLU A 192 -22.11 -13.98 3.80
C GLU A 192 -22.24 -14.07 2.29
N ILE A 193 -22.44 -15.28 1.78
CA ILE A 193 -22.66 -15.56 0.36
C ILE A 193 -24.13 -15.88 0.07
N SER A 194 -24.56 -15.62 -1.16
CA SER A 194 -25.91 -15.92 -1.62
C SER A 194 -26.13 -17.43 -1.79
N GLU A 195 -27.38 -17.87 -1.65
CA GLU A 195 -27.78 -19.26 -1.94
C GLU A 195 -27.48 -19.67 -3.39
N ARG A 196 -27.53 -18.70 -4.32
CA ARG A 196 -27.17 -18.92 -5.72
C ARG A 196 -25.70 -19.28 -5.83
N PHE A 197 -24.81 -18.44 -5.28
CA PHE A 197 -23.38 -18.67 -5.31
C PHE A 197 -22.99 -19.95 -4.56
N LEU A 198 -23.63 -20.24 -3.42
CA LEU A 198 -23.42 -21.49 -2.69
C LEU A 198 -23.74 -22.74 -3.53
N ARG A 199 -24.79 -22.70 -4.35
CA ARG A 199 -25.09 -23.80 -5.29
C ARG A 199 -23.98 -23.96 -6.33
N GLU A 200 -23.53 -22.85 -6.94
CA GLU A 200 -22.44 -22.86 -7.93
C GLU A 200 -21.14 -23.42 -7.33
N LEU A 201 -20.85 -23.09 -6.06
CA LEU A 201 -19.72 -23.67 -5.32
C LEU A 201 -19.87 -25.18 -5.08
N ARG A 202 -21.06 -25.66 -4.68
CA ARG A 202 -21.31 -27.10 -4.46
C ARG A 202 -21.20 -27.92 -5.75
N GLU A 203 -21.50 -27.31 -6.90
CA GLU A 203 -21.35 -27.95 -8.21
C GLU A 203 -19.88 -28.08 -8.61
N SER A 204 -19.05 -27.11 -8.26
CA SER A 204 -17.64 -27.01 -8.69
C SER A 204 -16.60 -27.52 -7.68
N ALA A 205 -16.92 -27.60 -6.39
CA ALA A 205 -15.98 -28.01 -5.34
C ALA A 205 -16.22 -29.46 -4.84
N GLU A 206 -15.23 -30.01 -4.14
CA GLU A 206 -15.34 -31.29 -3.45
C GLU A 206 -16.10 -31.13 -2.12
N ILE A 207 -15.76 -30.10 -1.35
CA ILE A 207 -16.39 -29.80 -0.05
C ILE A 207 -16.69 -28.31 0.04
N VAL A 208 -17.92 -27.98 0.44
CA VAL A 208 -18.33 -26.62 0.81
C VAL A 208 -19.22 -26.70 2.06
N GLU A 209 -18.72 -26.21 3.18
CA GLU A 209 -19.48 -26.07 4.43
C GLU A 209 -19.67 -24.59 4.76
N VAL A 210 -20.86 -24.24 5.26
CA VAL A 210 -21.21 -22.86 5.66
C VAL A 210 -21.82 -22.84 7.06
N ASP A 211 -21.76 -21.70 7.74
CA ASP A 211 -22.45 -21.48 9.01
C ASP A 211 -23.91 -21.03 8.83
N ALA A 212 -24.60 -20.75 9.95
CA ALA A 212 -26.00 -20.31 9.95
C ALA A 212 -26.26 -18.94 9.27
N LYS A 213 -25.21 -18.21 8.89
CA LYS A 213 -25.28 -16.94 8.16
C LYS A 213 -24.74 -17.09 6.74
N ASN A 214 -24.65 -18.31 6.21
CA ASN A 214 -24.08 -18.62 4.91
C ASN A 214 -22.66 -18.06 4.72
N ARG A 215 -21.82 -18.11 5.76
CA ARG A 215 -20.40 -17.81 5.64
C ARG A 215 -19.64 -19.11 5.49
N ILE A 216 -18.72 -19.18 4.54
CA ILE A 216 -17.93 -20.39 4.30
C ILE A 216 -17.09 -20.70 5.55
N THR A 217 -17.18 -21.94 6.04
CA THR A 217 -16.38 -22.46 7.16
C THR A 217 -15.37 -23.50 6.71
N LYS A 218 -15.57 -24.09 5.54
CA LYS A 218 -14.64 -25.01 4.90
C LYS A 218 -14.88 -25.04 3.38
N TYR A 219 -13.80 -25.04 2.63
CA TYR A 219 -13.82 -25.12 1.18
C TYR A 219 -12.67 -26.00 0.68
N ILE A 220 -12.98 -26.99 -0.15
CA ILE A 220 -12.00 -27.81 -0.87
C ILE A 220 -12.41 -27.81 -2.34
N ALA A 221 -11.59 -27.17 -3.18
CA ALA A 221 -11.77 -27.20 -4.62
C ALA A 221 -11.53 -28.62 -5.15
N ARG A 222 -12.19 -28.99 -6.26
CA ARG A 222 -11.78 -30.19 -6.99
C ARG A 222 -10.47 -29.87 -7.70
N ASP A 223 -9.45 -30.69 -7.50
CA ASP A 223 -8.27 -30.65 -8.38
C ASP A 223 -8.75 -31.01 -9.80
N ILE A 224 -8.62 -30.08 -10.74
CA ILE A 224 -8.84 -30.31 -12.17
C ILE A 224 -7.50 -30.62 -12.82
#